data_AF-A0A0L0VM46-F1
#
_entry.id   AF-A0A0L0VM46-F1
#
_cell.length_a   1.000
_cell.length_b   1.000
_cell.length_c   1.000
_cell.angle_alpha   90.00
_cell.angle_beta   90.00
_cell.angle_gamma   90.00
#
_symmetry.space_group_name_H-M   'P 1'
#
loop_
_entity.id
_entity.type
_entity.pdbx_description
1 polymer ?
#
loop_
_entity_poly.entity_id
_entity_poly.type
_entity_poly.pdbx_seq_one_letter_code
_entity_poly.pdbx_strand_id
1 'polypeptide(L)'
;MQFLAMSRGPLVVFMYLIVACVARYPLFECPTYAYCVAQDTTVSPMKFTFASATPEVDSFTCNGIASNFMNACCVHPTGLEEAKKHKRPLVLNSSEFYATYKCREVKGHPY
;
A
#
# COMPACT_ATOMS: atom_id res chain seq x y z
N MET A 1 -13.59 -44.16 -48.17
CA MET A 1 -13.90 -43.48 -46.90
C MET A 1 -12.77 -42.51 -46.60
N GLN A 2 -13.07 -41.21 -46.55
CA GLN A 2 -12.11 -40.17 -46.18
C GLN A 2 -12.19 -40.02 -44.66
N PHE A 3 -11.12 -40.34 -43.94
CA PHE A 3 -11.01 -40.02 -42.52
C PHE A 3 -9.90 -39.01 -42.31
N LEU A 4 -10.37 -37.88 -41.77
CA LEU A 4 -9.69 -36.64 -41.48
C LEU A 4 -8.38 -36.83 -40.71
N ALA A 5 -7.31 -36.26 -41.24
CA ALA A 5 -6.11 -35.95 -40.49
C ALA A 5 -6.48 -34.95 -39.38
N MET A 6 -6.61 -35.44 -38.14
CA MET A 6 -6.77 -34.57 -36.99
C MET A 6 -5.47 -33.84 -36.70
N SER A 7 -5.49 -32.57 -37.09
CA SER A 7 -4.61 -31.49 -36.69
C SER A 7 -4.13 -31.63 -35.25
N ARG A 8 -2.82 -31.88 -35.07
CA ARG A 8 -2.11 -31.62 -33.82
C ARG A 8 -1.91 -30.10 -33.70
N GLY A 9 -2.98 -29.38 -33.35
CA GLY A 9 -2.91 -27.96 -33.01
C GLY A 9 -2.08 -27.74 -31.74
N PRO A 10 -1.43 -26.58 -31.58
CA PRO A 10 -0.49 -26.32 -30.50
C PRO A 10 -1.24 -26.06 -29.19
N LEU A 11 -1.59 -27.13 -28.48
CA LEU A 11 -2.17 -27.12 -27.13
C LEU A 11 -1.16 -26.72 -26.03
N VAL A 12 -0.05 -26.10 -26.40
CA VAL A 12 1.08 -25.77 -25.50
C VAL A 12 1.16 -24.27 -25.18
N VAL A 13 0.39 -23.43 -25.86
CA VAL A 13 0.49 -21.97 -25.70
C VAL A 13 -0.40 -21.41 -24.58
N PHE A 14 -1.41 -22.16 -24.12
CA PHE A 14 -2.39 -21.65 -23.15
C PHE A 14 -2.06 -21.89 -21.66
N MET A 15 -0.97 -22.61 -21.34
CA MET A 15 -0.63 -22.91 -19.94
C MET A 15 0.40 -21.95 -19.32
N TYR A 16 0.93 -21.00 -20.09
CA TYR A 16 1.95 -20.04 -19.62
C TYR A 16 1.43 -18.63 -19.30
N LEU A 17 0.13 -18.37 -19.45
CA LEU A 17 -0.48 -17.05 -19.19
C LEU A 17 -1.27 -16.97 -17.89
N ILE A 18 -0.96 -17.81 -16.90
CA ILE A 18 -1.48 -17.69 -15.52
C ILE A 18 -0.33 -17.45 -14.54
N VAL A 19 0.68 -16.69 -14.94
CA VAL A 19 1.44 -15.91 -13.96
C VAL A 19 0.87 -14.50 -14.04
N ALA A 20 -0.38 -14.37 -13.59
CA ALA A 20 -1.03 -13.11 -13.40
C ALA A 20 -0.23 -12.33 -12.36
N CYS A 21 0.68 -11.49 -12.85
CA CYS A 21 1.21 -10.27 -12.26
C CYS A 21 0.79 -10.05 -10.80
N VAL A 22 1.50 -10.68 -9.86
CA VAL A 22 1.48 -10.31 -8.43
C VAL A 22 2.37 -9.07 -8.22
N ALA A 23 2.45 -8.18 -9.20
CA ALA A 23 3.06 -6.87 -8.99
C ALA A 23 1.96 -5.96 -8.50
N ARG A 24 1.75 -5.87 -7.19
CA ARG A 24 0.81 -4.89 -6.63
C ARG A 24 1.10 -4.73 -5.15
N TYR A 25 1.74 -3.62 -4.80
CA TYR A 25 1.89 -3.01 -3.47
C TYR A 25 3.16 -3.38 -2.67
N PRO A 26 3.94 -2.37 -2.24
CA PRO A 26 5.12 -2.57 -1.41
C PRO A 26 4.71 -2.93 0.03
N LEU A 27 5.22 -4.05 0.54
CA LEU A 27 5.01 -4.52 1.92
C LEU A 27 5.98 -3.85 2.88
N PHE A 28 5.61 -3.48 4.11
CA PHE A 28 6.55 -2.89 5.07
C PHE A 28 6.32 -3.34 6.51
N GLU A 29 7.37 -3.30 7.32
CA GLU A 29 7.31 -3.68 8.73
C GLU A 29 7.20 -2.45 9.64
N CYS A 30 6.28 -2.50 10.61
CA CYS A 30 6.19 -1.52 11.68
C CYS A 30 6.00 -2.20 13.05
N PRO A 31 6.69 -1.72 14.10
CA PRO A 31 6.64 -2.36 15.42
C PRO A 31 5.35 -2.06 16.20
N THR A 32 4.60 -1.00 15.87
CA THR A 32 3.45 -0.57 16.68
C THR A 32 2.32 0.01 15.86
N TYR A 33 2.55 1.15 15.20
CA TYR A 33 1.51 1.85 14.45
C TYR A 33 1.93 2.06 13.00
N ALA A 34 1.34 1.30 12.09
CA ALA A 34 1.59 1.37 10.66
C ALA A 34 0.53 2.21 9.95
N TYR A 35 0.98 3.10 9.06
CA TYR A 35 0.10 3.96 8.29
C TYR A 35 0.58 4.13 6.86
N CYS A 36 -0.36 4.47 5.99
CA CYS A 36 -0.08 4.93 4.65
C CYS A 36 -0.30 6.43 4.60
N VAL A 37 0.66 7.17 4.05
CA VAL A 37 0.65 8.63 4.15
C VAL A 37 0.88 9.24 2.78
N ALA A 38 0.04 10.19 2.38
CA ALA A 38 0.32 11.06 1.23
C ALA A 38 0.91 12.37 1.74
N GLN A 39 2.10 12.69 1.25
CA GLN A 39 2.76 13.94 1.56
C GLN A 39 2.40 15.00 0.53
N ASP A 40 1.98 16.17 1.02
CA ASP A 40 1.82 17.38 0.23
C ASP A 40 2.98 18.34 0.53
N THR A 41 3.93 18.35 -0.40
CA THR A 41 5.14 19.21 -0.35
C THR A 41 4.91 20.59 -0.96
N THR A 42 3.72 20.85 -1.53
CA THR A 42 3.42 22.13 -2.17
C THR A 42 3.05 23.22 -1.16
N VAL A 43 2.79 22.83 0.09
CA VAL A 43 2.39 23.72 1.19
C VAL A 43 3.44 23.74 2.30
N SER A 44 3.53 24.87 3.01
CA SER A 44 4.41 25.04 4.19
C SER A 44 3.59 25.49 5.40
N PRO A 45 3.63 24.75 6.53
CA PRO A 45 4.35 23.49 6.73
C PRO A 45 3.75 22.35 5.87
N MET A 46 4.60 21.40 5.48
CA MET A 46 4.18 20.21 4.71
C MET A 46 3.06 19.48 5.43
N LYS A 47 2.13 18.90 4.66
CA LYS A 47 1.00 18.14 5.19
C LYS A 47 1.10 16.66 4.86
N PHE A 48 0.59 15.85 5.75
CA PHE A 48 0.62 14.40 5.71
C PHE A 48 -0.81 13.89 5.88
N THR A 49 -1.40 13.36 4.81
CA THR A 49 -2.74 12.78 4.84
C THR A 49 -2.64 11.29 5.14
N PHE A 50 -3.21 10.87 6.26
CA PHE A 50 -3.13 9.50 6.74
C PHE A 50 -4.27 8.64 6.18
N ALA A 51 -3.93 7.39 5.90
CA ALA A 51 -4.81 6.33 5.50
C ALA A 51 -4.40 5.02 6.20
N SER A 52 -5.35 4.09 6.31
CA SER A 52 -5.11 2.82 7.00
C SER A 52 -4.15 1.94 6.20
N ALA A 53 -3.18 1.37 6.89
CA ALA A 53 -2.43 0.23 6.39
C ALA A 53 -3.21 -1.06 6.68
N THR A 54 -3.17 -2.02 5.76
CA THR A 54 -3.79 -3.34 5.94
C THR A 54 -2.74 -4.27 6.53
N PRO A 55 -2.98 -4.87 7.72
CA PRO A 55 -2.05 -5.84 8.29
C PRO A 55 -2.05 -7.12 7.46
N GLU A 56 -0.86 -7.64 7.24
CA GLU A 56 -0.53 -8.98 6.77
C GLU A 56 0.17 -9.74 7.90
N VAL A 57 0.42 -11.04 7.73
CA VAL A 57 0.95 -11.95 8.77
C VAL A 57 2.10 -11.32 9.59
N ASP A 58 3.09 -10.72 8.92
CA ASP A 58 4.26 -10.08 9.55
C ASP A 58 4.56 -8.67 8.99
N SER A 59 3.63 -8.08 8.24
CA SER A 59 3.89 -6.82 7.52
C SER A 59 2.61 -6.04 7.25
N PHE A 60 2.72 -4.94 6.49
CA PHE A 60 1.60 -4.08 6.15
C PHE A 60 1.60 -3.74 4.67
N THR A 61 0.39 -3.58 4.09
CA THR A 61 0.17 -3.09 2.73
C THR A 61 -0.63 -1.80 2.72
N CYS A 62 -0.38 -0.96 1.72
CA CYS A 62 -1.19 0.22 1.43
C CYS A 62 -2.10 -0.04 0.22
N ASN A 63 -3.21 -0.73 0.47
CA ASN A 63 -4.18 -1.09 -0.56
C ASN A 63 -5.13 0.08 -0.88
N GLY A 64 -5.40 0.32 -2.16
CA GLY A 64 -6.50 1.20 -2.60
C GLY A 64 -6.22 2.70 -2.49
N ILE A 65 -4.96 3.09 -2.35
CA ILE A 65 -4.56 4.50 -2.25
C ILE A 65 -3.76 4.90 -3.50
N ALA A 66 -4.16 6.01 -4.13
CA ALA A 66 -3.63 6.47 -5.43
C ALA A 66 -2.09 6.53 -5.44
N SER A 67 -1.43 6.29 -6.57
CA SER A 67 0.04 6.43 -6.67
C SER A 67 0.54 7.72 -6.00
N ASN A 68 1.56 7.62 -5.13
CA ASN A 68 2.18 8.66 -4.27
C ASN A 68 1.90 8.56 -2.75
N PHE A 69 1.58 7.38 -2.22
CA PHE A 69 1.67 7.13 -0.78
C PHE A 69 3.05 6.62 -0.41
N MET A 70 3.50 7.02 0.76
CA MET A 70 4.65 6.47 1.47
C MET A 70 4.15 5.69 2.68
N ASN A 71 4.94 4.70 3.09
CA ASN A 71 4.67 3.93 4.29
C ASN A 71 5.26 4.69 5.49
N ALA A 72 4.53 4.74 6.59
CA ALA A 72 5.00 5.40 7.81
C ALA A 72 4.77 4.51 9.04
N CYS A 73 5.75 4.50 9.94
CA CYS A 73 5.60 3.95 11.28
C CYS A 73 5.60 5.08 12.30
N CYS A 74 4.63 5.10 13.22
CA CYS A 74 4.57 6.08 14.32
C CYS A 74 4.77 5.40 15.67
N VAL A 75 5.28 6.17 16.64
CA VAL A 75 5.44 5.70 18.03
C VAL A 75 4.14 5.87 18.81
N HIS A 76 3.35 6.89 18.48
CA HIS A 76 2.09 7.18 19.16
C HIS A 76 0.91 7.04 18.20
N PRO A 77 -0.28 6.63 18.70
CA PRO A 77 -1.47 6.53 17.88
C PRO A 77 -1.92 7.91 17.42
N THR A 78 -2.20 8.06 16.13
CA THR A 78 -2.49 9.36 15.49
C THR A 78 -3.95 9.80 15.55
N GLY A 79 -4.84 8.94 16.09
CA GLY A 79 -6.28 9.19 16.11
C GLY A 79 -6.99 8.90 14.77
N LEU A 80 -6.33 8.21 13.84
CA LEU A 80 -6.89 7.88 12.52
C LEU A 80 -8.23 7.13 12.61
N GLU A 81 -8.38 6.20 13.56
CA GLU A 81 -9.63 5.44 13.72
C GLU A 81 -10.82 6.32 14.12
N GLU A 82 -10.59 7.31 14.99
CA GLU A 82 -11.62 8.31 15.34
C GLU A 82 -11.94 9.21 14.13
N ALA A 83 -10.93 9.65 13.37
CA ALA A 83 -11.16 10.43 12.16
C ALA A 83 -12.03 9.66 11.13
N LYS A 84 -11.76 8.37 10.94
CA LYS A 84 -12.55 7.47 10.08
C LYS A 84 -13.99 7.31 10.54
N LYS A 85 -14.21 7.14 11.85
CA LYS A 85 -15.56 7.06 12.44
C LYS A 85 -16.41 8.29 12.09
N HIS A 86 -15.77 9.46 12.04
CA HIS A 86 -16.41 10.71 11.64
C HIS A 86 -16.36 11.00 10.13
N LYS A 87 -15.92 10.04 9.30
CA LYS A 87 -15.75 10.17 7.85
C LYS A 87 -14.89 11.38 7.45
N ARG A 88 -13.88 11.71 8.26
CA ARG A 88 -12.94 12.81 8.01
C ARG A 88 -11.55 12.26 7.70
N PRO A 89 -10.80 12.87 6.76
CA PRO A 89 -9.39 12.56 6.58
C PRO A 89 -8.62 13.06 7.81
N LEU A 90 -7.63 12.28 8.24
CA LEU A 90 -6.65 12.76 9.21
C LEU A 90 -5.49 13.40 8.45
N VAL A 91 -5.28 14.69 8.65
CA VAL A 91 -4.19 15.45 8.03
C VAL A 91 -3.37 16.09 9.12
N LEU A 92 -2.07 15.80 9.15
CA LEU A 92 -1.13 16.35 10.11
C LEU A 92 -0.12 17.25 9.40
N ASN A 93 0.38 18.26 10.08
CA ASN A 93 1.54 19.01 9.58
C ASN A 93 2.86 18.30 9.94
N SER A 94 3.99 18.77 9.39
CA SER A 94 5.31 18.18 9.64
C SER A 94 5.72 18.17 11.12
N SER A 95 5.36 19.18 11.90
CA SER A 95 5.65 19.21 13.34
C SER A 95 4.87 18.14 14.09
N GLU A 96 3.58 17.99 13.80
CA GLU A 96 2.76 16.94 14.38
C GLU A 96 3.29 15.55 13.98
N PHE A 97 3.58 15.36 12.70
CA PHE A 97 4.08 14.10 12.15
C PHE A 97 5.40 13.67 12.83
N TYR A 98 6.44 14.52 12.80
CA TYR A 98 7.76 14.13 13.29
C TYR A 98 7.93 14.30 14.81
N ALA A 99 7.32 15.31 15.43
CA ALA A 99 7.57 15.62 16.84
C ALA A 99 6.49 15.09 17.79
N THR A 100 5.21 15.20 17.42
CA THR A 100 4.10 14.79 18.31
C THR A 100 3.89 13.29 18.25
N TYR A 101 3.72 12.73 17.06
CA TYR A 101 3.45 11.29 16.87
C TYR A 101 4.71 10.46 16.62
N LYS A 102 5.85 11.14 16.43
CA LYS A 102 7.16 10.54 16.15
C LYS A 102 7.09 9.55 15.00
N CYS A 103 6.42 9.96 13.94
CA CYS A 103 6.31 9.17 12.72
C CYS A 103 7.62 9.22 11.92
N ARG A 104 7.94 8.11 11.27
CA ARG A 104 9.06 7.98 10.35
C ARG A 104 8.60 7.30 9.08
N GLU A 105 9.13 7.78 7.95
CA GLU A 105 8.92 7.15 6.65
C GLU A 105 9.73 5.85 6.59
N VAL A 106 9.14 4.80 6.01
CA VAL A 106 9.80 3.51 5.84
C VAL A 106 9.67 3.05 4.40
N LYS A 107 10.73 2.42 3.88
CA LYS A 107 10.67 1.76 2.57
C LYS A 107 9.90 0.46 2.72
N GLY A 108 9.06 0.15 1.74
CA GLY A 108 8.53 -1.19 1.61
C GLY A 108 9.50 -2.12 0.89
N HIS A 109 9.42 -3.41 1.19
CA HIS A 109 10.09 -4.50 0.51
C HIS A 109 9.45 -4.72 -0.87
N PRO A 110 10.25 -4.65 -1.96
CA PRO A 110 9.92 -5.33 -3.18
C PRO A 110 10.21 -6.83 -2.96
N TYR A 111 9.17 -7.67 -3.05
CA TYR A 111 9.36 -9.11 -3.19
C TYR A 111 9.64 -9.45 -4.66
#